data_AF-A0AAW9MVQ8-F1
#
_entry.id   AF-A0AAW9MVQ8-F1
#
_cell.length_a   1.000
_cell.length_b   1.000
_cell.length_c   1.000
_cell.angle_alpha   90.00
_cell.angle_beta   90.00
_cell.angle_gamma   90.00
#
_symmetry.space_group_name_H-M   'P 1'
#
loop_
_entity.id
_entity.type
_entity.pdbx_description
1 polymer ?
#
loop_
_entity_poly.entity_id
_entity_poly.type
_entity_poly.pdbx_seq_one_letter_code
_entity_poly.pdbx_strand_id
1 'polypeptide(L)'
;MSCLAEEYSKKIEKLGKKKIQIVGYCISGLIAVEIAKKLKQHEDIVCSIVLIDSHPMKYKLEDDILTEMLFLPSLGINFDNLGFEGISGKELFEAIYDLYNKFNKNIPKMSYKYLEKKYSKLSETLSKLEDLGTMKRFEFYSEKAKEVIGNAQPIEMQLELYRSFKHSLKAATYVPNYYVGDINFLLADISSSFIPDEDLLTINFWEKLCLGEVNVSKIPGDHVTCTENIENAAVLSKKIIDLLKEM
;
A
#
# COMPACT_ATOMS: atom_id res chain seq x y z
N MET A 1 -9.25 10.58 -5.10
CA MET A 1 -8.25 10.34 -6.16
C MET A 1 -8.39 11.32 -7.33
N SER A 2 -9.57 11.49 -7.94
CA SER A 2 -9.75 12.39 -9.10
C SER A 2 -9.28 13.85 -8.90
N CYS A 3 -9.52 14.45 -7.71
CA CYS A 3 -9.05 15.81 -7.42
C CYS A 3 -7.50 15.92 -7.38
N LEU A 4 -6.81 14.93 -6.78
CA LEU A 4 -5.35 14.89 -6.77
C LEU A 4 -4.79 14.71 -8.19
N ALA A 5 -5.41 13.83 -8.97
CA ALA A 5 -5.01 13.62 -10.36
C ALA A 5 -5.18 14.90 -11.20
N GLU A 6 -6.26 15.67 -10.99
CA GLU A 6 -6.47 16.97 -11.65
C GLU A 6 -5.35 17.96 -11.31
N GLU A 7 -5.01 18.08 -10.02
CA GLU A 7 -3.97 18.99 -9.58
C GLU A 7 -2.59 18.60 -10.17
N TYR A 8 -2.24 17.31 -10.11
CA TYR A 8 -0.97 16.83 -10.62
C TYR A 8 -0.87 16.88 -12.14
N SER A 9 -1.95 16.57 -12.87
CA SER A 9 -1.96 16.66 -14.34
C SER A 9 -1.69 18.08 -14.82
N LYS A 10 -2.33 19.09 -14.21
CA LYS A 10 -2.07 20.51 -14.50
C LYS A 10 -0.62 20.92 -14.24
N LYS A 11 -0.01 20.38 -13.18
CA LYS A 11 1.41 20.66 -12.87
C LYS A 11 2.33 20.01 -13.90
N ILE A 12 2.02 18.79 -14.33
CA ILE A 12 2.77 18.04 -15.34
C ILE A 12 2.67 18.72 -16.71
N GLU A 13 1.48 19.13 -17.14
CA GLU A 13 1.24 19.83 -18.42
C GLU A 13 2.08 21.10 -18.56
N LYS A 14 2.22 21.86 -17.46
CA LYS A 14 3.03 23.09 -17.42
C LYS A 14 4.52 22.85 -17.68
N LEU A 15 5.00 21.61 -17.58
CA LEU A 15 6.38 21.25 -17.93
C LEU A 15 6.62 21.17 -19.45
N GLY A 16 5.55 21.23 -20.26
CA GLY A 16 5.63 21.28 -21.72
C GLY A 16 6.17 19.99 -22.37
N LYS A 17 6.13 18.86 -21.66
CA LYS A 17 6.60 17.57 -22.17
C LYS A 17 5.49 16.86 -22.94
N LYS A 18 5.86 16.15 -24.01
CA LYS A 18 4.94 15.37 -24.86
C LYS A 18 5.07 13.87 -24.68
N LYS A 19 6.25 13.37 -24.29
CA LYS A 19 6.46 12.00 -23.84
C LYS A 19 6.58 11.99 -22.32
N ILE A 20 5.69 11.28 -21.64
CA ILE A 20 5.57 11.29 -20.18
C ILE A 20 5.42 9.87 -19.67
N GLN A 21 6.38 9.39 -18.88
CA GLN A 21 6.22 8.15 -18.12
C GLN A 21 5.71 8.48 -16.71
N ILE A 22 4.63 7.83 -16.31
CA ILE A 22 3.99 8.01 -15.01
C ILE A 22 4.22 6.72 -14.24
N VAL A 23 4.94 6.82 -13.13
CA VAL A 23 5.27 5.69 -12.27
C VAL A 23 4.47 5.80 -10.99
N GLY A 24 3.72 4.76 -10.63
CA GLY A 24 2.96 4.70 -9.38
C GLY A 24 3.33 3.45 -8.60
N TYR A 25 3.74 3.61 -7.35
CA TYR A 25 4.02 2.53 -6.40
C TYR A 25 2.89 2.37 -5.38
N CYS A 26 2.52 1.13 -5.05
CA CYS A 26 1.46 0.81 -4.11
C CYS A 26 0.16 1.54 -4.50
N ILE A 27 -0.41 2.32 -3.58
CA ILE A 27 -1.65 3.03 -3.79
C ILE A 27 -1.57 4.14 -4.82
N SER A 28 -0.37 4.68 -5.03
CA SER A 28 -0.17 5.75 -6.02
C SER A 28 -0.34 5.25 -7.45
N GLY A 29 -0.38 3.93 -7.68
CA GLY A 29 -0.76 3.36 -8.97
C GLY A 29 -2.17 3.76 -9.43
N LEU A 30 -3.13 3.83 -8.50
CA LEU A 30 -4.48 4.32 -8.81
C LEU A 30 -4.47 5.82 -9.20
N ILE A 31 -3.60 6.59 -8.56
CA ILE A 31 -3.42 8.02 -8.87
C ILE A 31 -2.74 8.18 -10.24
N ALA A 32 -1.71 7.37 -10.52
CA ALA A 32 -0.99 7.36 -11.79
C ALA A 32 -1.92 7.10 -12.98
N VAL A 33 -2.84 6.14 -12.86
CA VAL A 33 -3.85 5.86 -13.90
C VAL A 33 -4.79 7.04 -14.09
N GLU A 34 -5.27 7.68 -13.02
CA GLU A 34 -6.13 8.86 -13.14
C GLU A 34 -5.41 10.08 -13.73
N ILE A 35 -4.11 10.26 -13.46
CA ILE A 35 -3.28 11.28 -14.11
C ILE A 35 -3.16 10.97 -15.61
N ALA A 36 -2.82 9.74 -15.96
CA ALA A 36 -2.66 9.33 -17.36
C ALA A 36 -3.94 9.53 -18.18
N LYS A 37 -5.11 9.23 -17.59
CA LYS A 37 -6.43 9.46 -18.22
C LYS A 37 -6.67 10.92 -18.56
N LYS A 38 -6.21 11.83 -17.70
CA LYS A 38 -6.33 13.28 -17.94
C LYS A 38 -5.38 13.75 -19.02
N LEU A 39 -4.11 13.37 -18.91
CA LEU A 39 -3.09 13.77 -19.89
C LEU A 39 -3.40 13.25 -21.31
N LYS A 40 -3.95 12.03 -21.44
CA LYS A 40 -4.37 11.45 -22.73
C LYS A 40 -5.57 12.14 -23.39
N GLN A 41 -6.22 13.12 -22.74
CA GLN A 41 -7.21 13.97 -23.42
C GLN A 41 -6.55 14.91 -24.44
N HIS A 42 -5.23 15.09 -24.35
CA HIS A 42 -4.42 15.81 -25.32
C HIS A 42 -3.79 14.81 -26.31
N GLU A 43 -4.19 14.89 -27.59
CA GLU A 43 -3.73 13.96 -28.63
C GLU A 43 -2.21 14.01 -28.87
N ASP A 44 -1.55 15.11 -28.48
CA ASP A 44 -0.11 15.29 -28.63
C ASP A 44 0.72 14.78 -27.44
N ILE A 45 0.07 14.21 -26.41
CA ILE A 45 0.74 13.61 -25.25
C ILE A 45 0.72 12.08 -25.34
N VAL A 46 1.92 11.49 -25.35
CA VAL A 46 2.13 10.04 -25.24
C VAL A 46 2.48 9.71 -23.79
N CYS A 47 1.64 8.89 -23.16
CA CYS A 47 1.84 8.42 -21.79
C CYS A 47 2.20 6.92 -21.74
N SER A 48 3.26 6.59 -20.99
CA SER A 48 3.52 5.22 -20.50
C SER A 48 3.19 5.16 -19.02
N ILE A 49 2.52 4.09 -18.59
CA ILE A 49 2.22 3.83 -17.19
C ILE A 49 3.09 2.67 -16.72
N VAL A 50 3.75 2.87 -15.59
CA VAL A 50 4.43 1.82 -14.84
C VAL A 50 3.84 1.75 -13.44
N LEU A 51 3.21 0.64 -13.11
CA LEU A 51 2.64 0.37 -11.80
C LEU A 51 3.54 -0.60 -11.05
N ILE A 52 4.02 -0.21 -9.88
CA ILE A 52 4.92 -1.01 -9.04
C ILE A 52 4.09 -1.52 -7.88
N ASP A 53 3.92 -2.84 -7.81
CA ASP A 53 3.27 -3.55 -6.72
C ASP A 53 1.97 -2.88 -6.22
N SER A 54 1.21 -2.36 -7.18
CA SER A 54 0.05 -1.49 -6.94
C SER A 54 -1.22 -2.31 -6.71
N HIS A 55 -1.43 -2.68 -5.45
CA HIS A 55 -2.55 -3.49 -4.99
C HIS A 55 -3.77 -2.60 -4.65
N PRO A 56 -4.90 -2.71 -5.39
CA PRO A 56 -6.12 -1.99 -5.06
C PRO A 56 -6.78 -2.60 -3.81
N MET A 57 -7.07 -1.78 -2.80
CA MET A 57 -7.75 -2.29 -1.61
C MET A 57 -9.25 -2.44 -1.85
N LYS A 58 -9.71 -3.69 -1.94
CA LYS A 58 -11.14 -4.03 -2.10
C LYS A 58 -11.85 -4.29 -0.77
N TYR A 59 -11.32 -3.73 0.31
CA TYR A 59 -11.88 -3.84 1.66
C TYR A 59 -11.75 -2.52 2.41
N LYS A 60 -12.55 -2.39 3.44
CA LYS A 60 -12.57 -1.25 4.35
C LYS A 60 -12.08 -1.71 5.71
N LEU A 61 -11.09 -0.99 6.23
CA LEU A 61 -10.56 -1.18 7.58
C LEU A 61 -10.77 0.10 8.37
N GLU A 62 -11.65 0.05 9.38
CA GLU A 62 -11.92 1.17 10.29
C GLU A 62 -11.30 0.98 11.68
N ASP A 63 -10.72 -0.19 11.96
CA ASP A 63 -10.08 -0.49 13.24
C ASP A 63 -8.76 0.26 13.39
N ASP A 64 -8.70 1.19 14.35
CA ASP A 64 -7.52 2.04 14.56
C ASP A 64 -6.29 1.23 14.98
N ILE A 65 -6.44 0.19 15.82
CA ILE A 65 -5.30 -0.64 16.26
C ILE A 65 -4.78 -1.49 15.11
N LEU A 66 -5.66 -2.18 14.38
CA LEU A 66 -5.21 -2.98 13.23
C LEU A 66 -4.59 -2.09 12.13
N THR A 67 -5.12 -0.87 11.95
CA THR A 67 -4.54 0.11 11.03
C THR A 67 -3.14 0.55 11.48
N GLU A 68 -2.91 0.73 12.79
CA GLU A 68 -1.57 0.97 13.33
C GLU A 68 -0.64 -0.22 13.08
N MET A 69 -1.11 -1.47 13.23
CA MET A 69 -0.28 -2.65 12.96
C MET A 69 0.18 -2.71 11.49
N LEU A 70 -0.69 -2.34 10.55
CA LEU A 70 -0.33 -2.21 9.12
C LEU A 70 0.58 -1.01 8.83
N PHE A 71 0.63 -0.03 9.73
CA PHE A 71 1.49 1.16 9.60
C PHE A 71 2.92 0.92 10.12
N LEU A 72 3.12 -0.03 11.04
CA LEU A 72 4.43 -0.32 11.65
C LEU A 72 5.60 -0.43 10.63
N PRO A 73 5.44 -1.05 9.45
CA PRO A 73 6.52 -1.11 8.46
C PRO A 73 7.01 0.27 8.00
N SER A 74 6.14 1.29 8.01
CA SER A 74 6.52 2.69 7.71
C SER A 74 7.45 3.29 8.78
N LEU A 75 7.54 2.66 9.95
CA LEU A 75 8.47 2.98 11.04
C LEU A 75 9.70 2.07 11.06
N GLY A 76 9.83 1.14 10.09
CA GLY A 76 10.92 0.18 10.00
C GLY A 76 10.82 -0.99 10.97
N ILE A 77 9.64 -1.23 11.54
CA ILE A 77 9.35 -2.35 12.45
C ILE A 77 8.12 -3.12 11.98
N ASN A 78 7.91 -4.32 12.52
CA ASN A 78 6.72 -5.11 12.31
C ASN A 78 6.09 -5.52 13.65
N PHE A 79 5.00 -6.28 13.61
CA PHE A 79 4.30 -6.72 14.82
C PHE A 79 5.18 -7.55 15.75
N ASP A 80 6.02 -8.44 15.21
CA ASP A 80 6.90 -9.30 16.02
C ASP A 80 7.94 -8.48 16.79
N ASN A 81 8.37 -7.33 16.23
CA ASN A 81 9.29 -6.41 16.91
C ASN A 81 8.69 -5.73 18.16
N LEU A 82 7.36 -5.78 18.36
CA LEU A 82 6.73 -5.24 19.57
C LEU A 82 7.03 -6.09 20.81
N GLY A 83 7.49 -7.34 20.63
CA GLY A 83 7.97 -8.18 21.73
C GLY A 83 6.85 -8.80 22.57
N PHE A 84 5.65 -8.98 22.01
CA PHE A 84 4.57 -9.66 22.70
C PHE A 84 4.79 -11.18 22.69
N GLU A 85 5.03 -11.76 23.86
CA GLU A 85 5.29 -13.19 23.97
C GLU A 85 4.09 -14.03 23.54
N GLY A 86 4.35 -15.11 22.78
CA GLY A 86 3.35 -16.13 22.44
C GLY A 86 2.22 -15.65 21.51
N ILE A 87 2.43 -14.55 20.79
CA ILE A 87 1.64 -14.14 19.63
C ILE A 87 2.61 -13.73 18.52
N SER A 88 2.26 -13.95 17.26
CA SER A 88 3.12 -13.64 16.12
C SER A 88 2.44 -12.73 15.11
N GLY A 89 3.22 -12.09 14.24
CA GLY A 89 2.72 -11.31 13.11
C GLY A 89 1.90 -12.18 12.15
N LYS A 90 2.31 -13.44 11.98
CA LYS A 90 1.53 -14.42 11.21
C LYS A 90 0.14 -14.64 11.82
N GLU A 91 0.07 -14.87 13.13
CA GLU A 91 -1.20 -15.04 13.85
C GLU A 91 -2.08 -13.77 13.75
N LEU A 92 -1.47 -12.57 13.83
CA LEU A 92 -2.17 -11.32 13.60
C LEU A 92 -2.78 -11.27 12.20
N PHE A 93 -2.03 -11.60 11.14
CA PHE A 93 -2.55 -11.56 9.77
C PHE A 93 -3.63 -12.61 9.51
N GLU A 94 -3.51 -13.80 10.08
CA GLU A 94 -4.58 -14.81 10.06
C GLU A 94 -5.85 -14.30 10.75
N ALA A 95 -5.71 -13.65 11.91
CA ALA A 95 -6.81 -13.03 12.64
C ALA A 95 -7.48 -11.88 11.86
N ILE A 96 -6.69 -11.03 11.19
CA ILE A 96 -7.20 -9.98 10.30
C ILE A 96 -7.96 -10.59 9.12
N TYR A 97 -7.48 -11.70 8.55
CA TYR A 97 -8.17 -12.39 7.47
C TYR A 97 -9.50 -13.02 7.91
N ASP A 98 -9.56 -13.58 9.12
CA ASP A 98 -10.80 -14.08 9.71
C ASP A 98 -11.82 -12.93 9.91
N LEU A 99 -11.37 -11.76 10.37
CA LEU A 99 -12.21 -10.56 10.48
C LEU A 99 -12.66 -10.03 9.11
N TYR A 100 -11.78 -10.03 8.11
CA TYR A 100 -12.09 -9.67 6.74
C TYR A 100 -13.24 -10.52 6.19
N ASN A 101 -13.22 -11.84 6.42
CA ASN A 101 -14.30 -12.73 5.99
C ASN A 101 -15.57 -12.52 6.83
N LYS A 102 -15.44 -12.47 8.16
CA LYS A 102 -16.55 -12.31 9.10
C LYS A 102 -17.37 -11.06 8.85
N PHE A 103 -16.71 -9.95 8.52
CA PHE A 103 -17.36 -8.66 8.27
C PHE A 103 -17.54 -8.35 6.78
N ASN A 104 -17.46 -9.37 5.91
CA ASN A 104 -17.65 -9.22 4.46
C ASN A 104 -16.87 -8.02 3.90
N LYS A 105 -15.56 -8.00 4.16
CA LYS A 105 -14.59 -6.98 3.72
C LYS A 105 -14.79 -5.58 4.33
N ASN A 106 -15.60 -5.45 5.39
CA ASN A 106 -15.84 -4.19 6.09
C ASN A 106 -15.49 -4.30 7.57
N ILE A 107 -14.21 -4.34 7.89
CA ILE A 107 -13.71 -4.52 9.27
C ILE A 107 -13.99 -3.25 10.09
N PRO A 108 -14.86 -3.33 11.12
CA PRO A 108 -15.29 -2.15 11.87
C PRO A 108 -14.27 -1.74 12.95
N LYS A 109 -14.52 -0.60 13.60
CA LYS A 109 -13.79 -0.23 14.82
C LYS A 109 -13.87 -1.31 15.90
N MET A 110 -12.80 -1.47 16.65
CA MET A 110 -12.69 -2.44 17.75
C MET A 110 -13.03 -3.88 17.33
N SER A 111 -12.73 -4.21 16.07
CA SER A 111 -12.91 -5.53 15.47
C SER A 111 -12.14 -6.63 16.22
N TYR A 112 -11.03 -6.28 16.89
CA TYR A 112 -10.28 -7.21 17.74
C TYR A 112 -11.15 -7.87 18.84
N LYS A 113 -12.24 -7.22 19.28
CA LYS A 113 -13.20 -7.78 20.24
C LYS A 113 -14.02 -8.95 19.68
N TYR A 114 -14.03 -9.13 18.36
CA TYR A 114 -14.79 -10.16 17.66
C TYR A 114 -13.91 -11.31 17.16
N LEU A 115 -12.63 -11.32 17.53
CA LEU A 115 -11.71 -12.41 17.22
C LEU A 115 -12.20 -13.74 17.81
N GLU A 116 -11.91 -14.82 17.10
CA GLU A 116 -12.23 -16.17 17.58
C GLU A 116 -11.46 -16.51 18.85
N LYS A 117 -12.00 -17.44 19.65
CA LYS A 117 -11.39 -17.86 20.93
C LYS A 117 -9.94 -18.34 20.80
N LYS A 118 -9.55 -18.86 19.63
CA LYS A 118 -8.17 -19.29 19.34
C LYS A 118 -7.18 -18.12 19.39
N TYR A 119 -7.64 -16.89 19.19
CA TYR A 119 -6.85 -15.65 19.26
C TYR A 119 -7.07 -14.87 20.57
N SER A 120 -7.45 -15.54 21.67
CA SER A 120 -7.78 -14.86 22.93
C SER A 120 -6.64 -13.98 23.47
N LYS A 121 -5.40 -14.49 23.40
CA LYS A 121 -4.20 -13.75 23.82
C LYS A 121 -3.95 -12.52 22.94
N LEU A 122 -4.09 -12.67 21.62
CA LEU A 122 -4.00 -11.55 20.68
C LEU A 122 -5.07 -10.49 20.99
N SER A 123 -6.34 -10.91 21.16
CA SER A 123 -7.44 -10.01 21.50
C SER A 123 -7.18 -9.24 22.81
N GLU A 124 -6.63 -9.89 23.82
CA GLU A 124 -6.28 -9.25 25.10
C GLU A 124 -5.16 -8.23 24.91
N THR A 125 -4.11 -8.58 24.16
CA THR A 125 -2.99 -7.68 23.86
C THR A 125 -3.44 -6.44 23.07
N LEU A 126 -4.26 -6.63 22.02
CA LEU A 126 -4.80 -5.52 21.24
C LEU A 126 -5.72 -4.63 22.09
N SER A 127 -6.48 -5.20 23.03
CA SER A 127 -7.27 -4.43 23.99
C SER A 127 -6.39 -3.59 24.92
N LYS A 128 -5.31 -4.16 25.45
CA LYS A 128 -4.35 -3.42 26.30
C LYS A 128 -3.69 -2.27 25.53
N LEU A 129 -3.35 -2.48 24.26
CA LEU A 129 -2.85 -1.42 23.39
C LEU A 129 -3.89 -0.31 23.22
N GLU A 130 -5.15 -0.64 22.99
CA GLU A 130 -6.22 0.35 22.89
C GLU A 130 -6.30 1.22 24.15
N ASP A 131 -6.23 0.60 25.34
CA ASP A 131 -6.34 1.28 26.63
C ASP A 131 -5.18 2.26 26.92
N LEU A 132 -4.02 2.12 26.26
CA LEU A 132 -2.89 3.07 26.40
C LEU A 132 -3.20 4.45 25.80
N GLY A 133 -4.08 4.50 24.80
CA GLY A 133 -4.31 5.68 23.98
C GLY A 133 -3.17 5.94 22.97
N THR A 134 -3.48 6.72 21.94
CA THR A 134 -2.63 6.88 20.75
C THR A 134 -1.23 7.41 21.05
N MET A 135 -1.09 8.45 21.90
CA MET A 135 0.24 9.03 22.18
C MET A 135 1.19 8.00 22.79
N LYS A 136 0.74 7.27 23.82
CA LYS A 136 1.55 6.23 24.49
C LYS A 136 1.86 5.05 23.57
N ARG A 137 0.94 4.68 22.67
CA ARG A 137 1.21 3.66 21.66
C ARG A 137 2.32 4.10 20.70
N PHE A 138 2.29 5.34 20.22
CA PHE A 138 3.33 5.86 19.34
C PHE A 138 4.67 6.09 20.05
N GLU A 139 4.67 6.45 21.34
CA GLU A 139 5.88 6.41 22.18
C GLU A 139 6.47 5.01 22.21
N PHE A 140 5.64 3.99 22.49
CA PHE A 140 6.05 2.59 22.50
C PHE A 140 6.58 2.12 21.13
N TYR A 141 5.88 2.41 20.03
CA TYR A 141 6.34 2.06 18.68
C TYR A 141 7.66 2.77 18.35
N SER A 142 7.81 4.03 18.76
CA SER A 142 9.05 4.78 18.55
C SER A 142 10.22 4.21 19.34
N GLU A 143 10.00 3.72 20.56
CA GLU A 143 11.03 3.01 21.33
C GLU A 143 11.45 1.73 20.63
N LYS A 144 10.48 0.93 20.15
CA LYS A 144 10.76 -0.29 19.38
C LYS A 144 11.48 -0.03 18.06
N ALA A 145 11.14 1.04 17.35
CA ALA A 145 11.89 1.45 16.16
C ALA A 145 13.35 1.79 16.49
N LYS A 146 13.62 2.54 17.57
CA LYS A 146 14.99 2.83 18.01
C LYS A 146 15.78 1.55 18.32
N GLU A 147 15.15 0.58 18.99
CA GLU A 147 15.78 -0.71 19.31
C GLU A 147 16.14 -1.52 18.06
N VAL A 148 15.28 -1.53 17.03
CA VAL A 148 15.44 -2.40 15.85
C VAL A 148 16.30 -1.78 14.76
N ILE A 149 16.04 -0.51 14.40
CA ILE A 149 16.69 0.16 13.27
C ILE A 149 17.69 1.25 13.71
N GLY A 150 17.94 1.38 15.02
CA GLY A 150 18.91 2.32 15.59
C GLY A 150 18.49 3.79 15.51
N ASN A 151 17.26 4.08 15.07
CA ASN A 151 16.73 5.42 14.92
C ASN A 151 15.21 5.42 15.08
N ALA A 152 14.63 6.56 15.47
CA ALA A 152 13.23 6.82 15.26
C ALA A 152 12.98 8.31 15.01
N GLN A 153 12.06 8.58 14.09
CA GLN A 153 11.60 9.93 13.81
C GLN A 153 10.90 10.53 15.03
N PRO A 154 10.79 11.86 15.15
CA PRO A 154 9.97 12.50 16.18
C PRO A 154 8.53 11.95 16.18
N ILE A 155 7.94 11.79 17.36
CA ILE A 155 6.60 11.19 17.52
C ILE A 155 5.54 12.00 16.75
N GLU A 156 5.66 13.32 16.76
CA GLU A 156 4.76 14.22 16.03
C GLU A 156 4.79 13.92 14.53
N MET A 157 5.98 13.70 13.96
CA MET A 157 6.14 13.31 12.56
C MET A 157 5.56 11.93 12.29
N GLN A 158 5.76 10.96 13.18
CA GLN A 158 5.15 9.63 13.03
C GLN A 158 3.61 9.71 13.03
N LEU A 159 3.03 10.56 13.87
CA LEU A 159 1.58 10.79 13.91
C LEU A 159 1.05 11.47 12.65
N GLU A 160 1.78 12.43 12.08
CA GLU A 160 1.43 13.06 10.81
C GLU A 160 1.52 12.08 9.62
N LEU A 161 2.57 11.26 9.59
CA LEU A 161 2.70 10.16 8.63
C LEU A 161 1.55 9.16 8.78
N TYR A 162 1.19 8.80 10.01
CA TYR A 162 0.05 7.91 10.27
C TYR A 162 -1.28 8.51 9.81
N ARG A 163 -1.51 9.81 10.05
CA ARG A 163 -2.72 10.50 9.53
C ARG A 163 -2.78 10.43 8.01
N SER A 164 -1.65 10.69 7.34
CA SER A 164 -1.53 10.60 5.88
C SER A 164 -1.78 9.17 5.40
N PHE A 165 -1.21 8.18 6.08
CA PHE A 165 -1.43 6.76 5.80
C PHE A 165 -2.91 6.37 5.90
N LYS A 166 -3.63 6.81 6.94
CA LYS A 166 -5.09 6.56 7.05
C LYS A 166 -5.88 7.16 5.89
N HIS A 167 -5.52 8.37 5.46
CA HIS A 167 -6.15 8.97 4.29
C HIS A 167 -5.83 8.20 3.01
N SER A 168 -4.62 7.68 2.87
CA SER A 168 -4.23 6.79 1.78
C SER A 168 -5.08 5.52 1.79
N LEU A 169 -5.15 4.75 2.89
CA LEU A 169 -5.99 3.54 2.96
C LEU A 169 -7.45 3.80 2.59
N LYS A 170 -8.03 4.92 3.06
CA LYS A 170 -9.39 5.31 2.67
C LYS A 170 -9.50 5.57 1.17
N ALA A 171 -8.53 6.28 0.59
CA ALA A 171 -8.49 6.54 -0.84
C ALA A 171 -8.29 5.26 -1.68
N ALA A 172 -7.64 4.23 -1.11
CA ALA A 172 -7.35 2.96 -1.76
C ALA A 172 -8.59 2.19 -2.22
N THR A 173 -9.72 2.45 -1.55
CA THR A 173 -11.03 1.86 -1.88
C THR A 173 -11.65 2.44 -3.15
N TYR A 174 -11.03 3.47 -3.74
CA TYR A 174 -11.46 4.05 -5.00
C TYR A 174 -11.28 3.06 -6.14
N VAL A 175 -12.35 2.85 -6.90
CA VAL A 175 -12.32 2.08 -8.15
C VAL A 175 -12.30 3.07 -9.32
N PRO A 176 -11.22 3.12 -10.13
CA PRO A 176 -11.17 4.00 -11.29
C PRO A 176 -12.12 3.52 -12.39
N ASN A 177 -12.56 4.44 -13.26
CA ASN A 177 -13.17 4.07 -14.55
C ASN A 177 -12.09 3.51 -15.49
N TYR A 178 -12.53 2.83 -16.56
CA TYR A 178 -11.67 2.25 -17.60
C TYR A 178 -10.56 3.19 -18.08
N TYR A 179 -9.40 2.60 -18.38
CA TYR A 179 -8.23 3.26 -18.94
C TYR A 179 -7.97 2.77 -20.36
N VAL A 180 -7.73 3.71 -21.29
CA VAL A 180 -7.45 3.41 -22.69
C VAL A 180 -5.94 3.44 -22.94
N GLY A 181 -5.37 2.27 -23.22
CA GLY A 181 -3.96 2.03 -23.52
C GLY A 181 -3.30 1.11 -22.50
N ASP A 182 -2.01 0.83 -22.69
CA ASP A 182 -1.35 -0.26 -21.98
C ASP A 182 -0.86 0.12 -20.58
N ILE A 183 -0.76 -0.88 -19.72
CA ILE A 183 -0.25 -0.78 -18.34
C ILE A 183 0.94 -1.73 -18.19
N ASN A 184 2.09 -1.21 -17.79
CA ASN A 184 3.21 -2.06 -17.37
C ASN A 184 3.12 -2.30 -15.86
N PHE A 185 2.86 -3.53 -15.44
CA PHE A 185 2.70 -3.91 -14.04
C PHE A 185 3.94 -4.67 -13.55
N LEU A 186 4.73 -4.02 -12.71
CA LEU A 186 5.91 -4.57 -12.05
C LEU A 186 5.49 -5.16 -10.71
N LEU A 187 5.37 -6.48 -10.63
CA LEU A 187 4.86 -7.21 -9.47
C LEU A 187 6.02 -7.79 -8.66
N ALA A 188 6.03 -7.56 -7.34
CA ALA A 188 7.00 -8.17 -6.44
C ALA A 188 6.92 -9.71 -6.50
N ASP A 189 8.05 -10.41 -6.32
CA ASP A 189 8.10 -11.87 -6.39
C ASP A 189 7.82 -12.55 -5.04
N ILE A 190 7.86 -11.80 -3.95
CA ILE A 190 7.45 -12.23 -2.61
C ILE A 190 6.15 -11.54 -2.23
N SER A 191 5.07 -12.32 -2.05
CA SER A 191 3.79 -11.77 -1.58
C SER A 191 3.87 -11.42 -0.09
N SER A 192 3.39 -10.23 0.27
CA SER A 192 3.30 -9.75 1.67
C SER A 192 1.86 -9.67 2.18
N SER A 193 0.90 -10.18 1.40
CA SER A 193 -0.51 -10.07 1.69
C SER A 193 -1.00 -11.08 2.73
N PHE A 194 -1.99 -10.66 3.51
CA PHE A 194 -2.82 -11.59 4.29
C PHE A 194 -4.00 -12.15 3.48
N ILE A 195 -4.25 -11.64 2.26
CA ILE A 195 -5.32 -12.10 1.38
C ILE A 195 -4.76 -13.20 0.46
N PRO A 196 -5.32 -14.42 0.46
CA PRO A 196 -4.93 -15.46 -0.48
C PRO A 196 -5.11 -15.00 -1.93
N ASP A 197 -4.17 -15.40 -2.79
CA ASP A 197 -4.17 -15.11 -4.23
C ASP A 197 -4.23 -13.61 -4.59
N GLU A 198 -3.74 -12.71 -3.72
CA GLU A 198 -3.83 -11.26 -3.94
C GLU A 198 -3.17 -10.82 -5.27
N ASP A 199 -2.02 -11.41 -5.64
CA ASP A 199 -1.35 -11.17 -6.92
C ASP A 199 -2.32 -11.37 -8.10
N LEU A 200 -3.02 -12.51 -8.14
CA LEU A 200 -3.99 -12.83 -9.19
C LEU A 200 -5.20 -11.89 -9.15
N LEU A 201 -5.71 -11.57 -7.96
CA LEU A 201 -6.83 -10.63 -7.80
C LEU A 201 -6.47 -9.20 -8.25
N THR A 202 -5.20 -8.85 -8.15
CA THR A 202 -4.63 -7.55 -8.53
C THR A 202 -4.39 -7.48 -10.03
N ILE A 203 -3.78 -8.52 -10.63
CA ILE A 203 -3.64 -8.62 -12.09
C ILE A 203 -5.02 -8.55 -12.76
N ASN A 204 -5.98 -9.38 -12.32
CA ASN A 204 -7.35 -9.38 -12.85
C ASN A 204 -8.05 -8.01 -12.70
N PHE A 205 -7.73 -7.25 -11.63
CA PHE A 205 -8.27 -5.92 -11.45
C PHE A 205 -7.75 -4.96 -12.53
N TRP A 206 -6.44 -4.94 -12.75
CA TRP A 206 -5.83 -4.07 -13.75
C TRP A 206 -6.27 -4.47 -15.15
N GLU A 207 -6.34 -5.76 -15.46
CA GLU A 207 -6.83 -6.27 -16.76
C GLU A 207 -8.28 -5.87 -17.03
N LYS A 208 -9.15 -5.93 -16.00
CA LYS A 208 -10.55 -5.51 -16.16
C LYS A 208 -10.68 -4.00 -16.41
N LEU A 209 -9.76 -3.20 -15.86
CA LEU A 209 -9.78 -1.75 -15.97
C LEU A 209 -9.10 -1.24 -17.25
N CYS A 210 -8.10 -1.97 -17.74
CA CYS A 210 -7.33 -1.66 -18.94
C CYS A 210 -8.08 -2.10 -20.20
N LEU A 211 -8.24 -1.18 -21.17
CA LEU A 211 -8.76 -1.50 -22.50
C LEU A 211 -7.63 -1.81 -23.52
N GLY A 212 -6.37 -1.69 -23.10
CA GLY A 212 -5.19 -2.17 -23.83
C GLY A 212 -4.63 -3.45 -23.19
N GLU A 213 -3.32 -3.62 -23.23
CA GLU A 213 -2.63 -4.76 -22.62
C GLU A 213 -2.13 -4.44 -21.20
N VAL A 214 -2.16 -5.45 -20.33
CA VAL A 214 -1.50 -5.38 -19.01
C VAL A 214 -0.24 -6.25 -19.06
N ASN A 215 0.91 -5.61 -19.20
CA ASN A 215 2.21 -6.26 -19.30
C ASN A 215 2.76 -6.52 -17.90
N VAL A 216 2.61 -7.76 -17.42
CA VAL A 216 3.07 -8.14 -16.07
C VAL A 216 4.53 -8.60 -16.12
N SER A 217 5.36 -8.06 -15.24
CA SER A 217 6.76 -8.43 -15.07
C SER A 217 7.10 -8.57 -13.59
N LYS A 218 7.77 -9.66 -13.20
CA LYS A 218 8.24 -9.84 -11.82
C LYS A 218 9.45 -8.96 -11.51
N ILE A 219 9.54 -8.46 -10.28
CA ILE A 219 10.67 -7.73 -9.69
C ILE A 219 11.04 -8.37 -8.34
N PRO A 220 12.33 -8.34 -7.94
CA PRO A 220 12.76 -9.00 -6.72
C PRO A 220 12.29 -8.26 -5.46
N GLY A 221 12.01 -9.03 -4.41
CA GLY A 221 11.64 -8.54 -3.09
C GLY A 221 10.15 -8.66 -2.81
N ASP A 222 9.74 -8.09 -1.69
CA ASP A 222 8.33 -7.93 -1.30
C ASP A 222 7.83 -6.50 -1.60
N HIS A 223 6.59 -6.22 -1.20
CA HIS A 223 5.96 -4.92 -1.38
C HIS A 223 6.88 -3.75 -0.99
N VAL A 224 7.53 -3.84 0.17
CA VAL A 224 8.43 -2.80 0.70
C VAL A 224 9.84 -2.94 0.14
N THR A 225 10.40 -4.15 0.19
CA THR A 225 11.81 -4.35 -0.17
C THR A 225 12.07 -4.25 -1.67
N CYS A 226 11.05 -4.27 -2.53
CA CYS A 226 11.22 -4.03 -3.96
C CYS A 226 11.68 -2.60 -4.30
N THR A 227 11.39 -1.62 -3.43
CA THR A 227 11.82 -0.22 -3.59
C THR A 227 12.89 0.20 -2.60
N GLU A 228 12.87 -0.32 -1.36
CA GLU A 228 13.75 0.15 -0.29
C GLU A 228 15.08 -0.62 -0.19
N ASN A 229 15.15 -1.86 -0.66
CA ASN A 229 16.42 -2.58 -0.73
C ASN A 229 17.23 -2.09 -1.94
N ILE A 230 18.51 -1.75 -1.72
CA ILE A 230 19.39 -1.16 -2.75
C ILE A 230 19.53 -2.05 -3.99
N GLU A 231 19.69 -3.35 -3.82
CA GLU A 231 19.87 -4.29 -4.93
C GLU A 231 18.58 -4.47 -5.72
N ASN A 232 17.45 -4.61 -5.02
CA ASN A 232 16.14 -4.71 -5.66
C ASN A 232 15.76 -3.42 -6.41
N ALA A 233 16.01 -2.26 -5.79
CA ALA A 233 15.76 -0.94 -6.38
C ALA A 233 16.61 -0.70 -7.64
N ALA A 234 17.84 -1.22 -7.68
CA ALA A 234 18.68 -1.17 -8.88
C ALA A 234 18.07 -1.98 -10.04
N VAL A 235 17.50 -3.16 -9.76
CA VAL A 235 16.79 -3.97 -10.76
C VAL A 235 15.50 -3.29 -11.22
N LEU A 236 14.71 -2.77 -10.28
CA LEU A 236 13.47 -2.04 -10.54
C LEU A 236 13.72 -0.81 -11.42
N SER A 237 14.70 0.02 -11.06
CA SER A 237 15.04 1.24 -11.81
C SER A 237 15.47 0.94 -13.25
N LYS A 238 16.25 -0.13 -13.47
CA LYS A 238 16.62 -0.56 -14.81
C LYS A 238 15.40 -0.91 -15.66
N LYS A 239 14.44 -1.66 -15.10
CA LYS A 239 13.18 -2.02 -15.80
C LYS A 239 12.35 -0.78 -16.16
N ILE A 240 12.21 0.17 -15.24
CA ILE A 240 11.49 1.43 -15.49
C ILE A 240 12.14 2.22 -16.63
N ILE A 241 13.47 2.31 -16.63
CA ILE A 241 14.25 3.01 -17.67
C ILE A 241 14.12 2.32 -19.03
N ASP A 242 14.13 0.99 -19.08
CA ASP A 242 13.99 0.26 -20.35
C ASP A 242 12.60 0.47 -20.96
N LEU A 243 11.54 0.44 -20.14
CA LEU A 243 10.17 0.78 -20.56
C LEU A 243 10.03 2.24 -21.04
N LEU A 244 10.85 3.17 -20.55
CA LEU A 244 10.86 4.55 -21.01
C LEU A 244 11.45 4.68 -22.42
N LYS A 245 12.42 3.83 -22.78
CA LYS A 245 13.07 3.85 -24.10
C LYS A 245 12.18 3.30 -25.21
N GLU A 246 11.18 2.49 -24.86
CA GLU A 246 10.21 1.89 -25.78
C GLU A 246 9.09 2.86 -26.21
N MET A 247 9.02 4.04 -25.58
CA MET A 247 8.07 5.13 -25.90
C MET A 247 8.51 6.02 -27.07
#